data_AF-A0A653BBR5-F1
#
_entry.id   AF-A0A653BBR5-F1
#
_cell.length_a   1.000
_cell.length_b   1.000
_cell.length_c   1.000
_cell.angle_alpha   90.00
_cell.angle_beta   90.00
_cell.angle_gamma   90.00
#
_symmetry.space_group_name_H-M   'P 1'
#
loop_
_entity.id
_entity.type
_entity.pdbx_description
1 polymer ?
#
loop_
_entity_poly.entity_id
_entity_poly.type
_entity_poly.pdbx_seq_one_letter_code
_entity_poly.pdbx_strand_id
1 'polypeptide(L)'
;MDALLIIGGLLLMLAGLVWLVMRAFATSLLWGWGSLLPPLTLIYVVRHWARARSAVMLIGLGVIPLVVGFTLLASKDAERLAAIVRLDWLKPEAQAPAELAIDLDGELNGQAFRPQQGELIDGVLSLREGLDFFALRELSIRLPQPVEGPVRIDVLPQDSGDLPEVELSWLLPEQDLPEARRLSRGYTLHLDLQPQAPNRLVGDFHLVLPPRFKTSLSGRVELYRDRLRYVDGQVDRRFDSRDTVAHVLQDYLQRRFASRDVHDLKLPPFTFGGDRLELEVEARVEQRDERLALRLHKSASQGWSVEGDHFPALPKATVAQAAPPSEASPTEERLSRRIDRRQRFSLARLQRNPEQYRNLSMRLKRASGGTVEGRFVGVDDDGSIRISQQLGSGGGQASFSFKPQEIGNLELLEP
;
A
#
# COMPACT_ATOMS: atom_id res chain seq x y z
N MET A 1 1.75 28.11 -25.94
CA MET A 1 1.46 29.33 -26.72
C MET A 1 0.04 29.83 -26.46
N ASP A 2 -0.97 28.96 -26.45
CA ASP A 2 -2.38 29.36 -26.27
C ASP A 2 -2.66 30.01 -24.90
N ALA A 3 -2.06 29.49 -23.81
CA ALA A 3 -2.15 30.09 -22.47
C ALA A 3 -1.59 31.53 -22.41
N LEU A 4 -0.54 31.83 -23.17
CA LEU A 4 0.05 33.18 -23.21
C LEU A 4 -0.88 34.19 -23.89
N LEU A 5 -1.67 33.76 -24.89
CA LEU A 5 -2.68 34.59 -25.54
C LEU A 5 -3.85 34.89 -24.60
N ILE A 6 -4.32 33.88 -23.86
CA ILE A 6 -5.38 34.04 -22.85
C ILE A 6 -4.93 34.98 -21.73
N ILE A 7 -3.73 34.76 -21.17
CA ILE A 7 -3.15 35.59 -20.10
C ILE A 7 -2.89 37.02 -20.60
N GLY A 8 -2.33 37.17 -21.81
CA GLY A 8 -2.09 38.48 -22.41
C GLY A 8 -3.38 39.27 -22.65
N GLY A 9 -4.44 38.61 -23.11
CA GLY A 9 -5.77 39.21 -23.25
C GLY A 9 -6.38 39.65 -21.92
N LEU A 10 -6.28 38.81 -20.89
CA LEU A 10 -6.71 39.13 -19.53
C LEU A 10 -5.95 40.33 -18.94
N LEU A 11 -4.62 40.38 -19.12
CA LEU A 11 -3.79 41.49 -18.65
C LEU A 11 -4.16 42.82 -19.34
N LEU A 12 -4.42 42.80 -20.65
CA LEU A 12 -4.89 43.99 -21.38
C LEU A 12 -6.26 44.47 -20.89
N MET A 13 -7.18 43.55 -20.61
CA MET A 13 -8.48 43.90 -20.03
C MET A 13 -8.34 44.46 -18.62
N LEU A 14 -7.48 43.87 -17.78
CA LEU A 14 -7.21 44.35 -16.43
C LEU A 14 -6.58 45.76 -16.46
N ALA A 15 -5.58 45.98 -17.31
CA ALA A 15 -4.95 47.28 -17.50
C ALA A 15 -5.95 48.34 -17.99
N GLY A 16 -6.82 47.98 -18.93
CA GLY A 16 -7.92 48.83 -19.39
C GLY A 16 -8.92 49.15 -18.29
N LEU A 17 -9.25 48.19 -17.44
CA LEU A 17 -10.17 48.37 -16.31
C LEU A 17 -9.56 49.27 -15.22
N VAL A 18 -8.29 49.06 -14.86
CA VAL A 18 -7.55 49.93 -13.93
C VAL A 18 -7.48 51.34 -14.48
N TRP A 19 -7.21 51.51 -15.77
CA TRP A 19 -7.20 52.83 -16.41
C TRP A 19 -8.57 53.50 -16.39
N LEU A 20 -9.64 52.73 -16.56
CA LEU A 20 -11.02 53.21 -16.47
C LEU A 20 -11.36 53.69 -15.06
N VAL A 21 -10.98 52.92 -14.03
CA VAL A 21 -11.16 53.28 -12.61
C VAL A 21 -10.35 54.54 -12.27
N MET A 22 -9.09 54.65 -12.70
CA MET A 22 -8.28 55.86 -12.51
C MET A 22 -8.96 57.09 -13.13
N ARG A 23 -9.53 56.96 -14.33
CA ARG A 23 -10.29 58.04 -14.97
C ARG A 23 -11.57 58.37 -14.21
N ALA A 24 -12.25 57.38 -13.64
CA ALA A 24 -13.44 57.59 -12.83
C ALA A 24 -13.13 58.39 -11.56
N PHE A 25 -12.04 58.07 -10.85
CA PHE A 25 -11.55 58.85 -9.71
C PHE A 25 -11.20 60.29 -10.09
N ALA A 26 -10.61 60.51 -11.26
CA ALA A 26 -10.30 61.85 -11.76
C ALA A 26 -11.56 62.70 -12.05
N THR A 27 -12.75 62.08 -12.17
CA THR A 27 -14.01 62.81 -12.32
C THR A 27 -14.70 63.10 -10.99
N SER A 28 -14.73 62.13 -10.07
CA SER A 28 -15.20 62.30 -8.70
C SER A 28 -14.86 61.08 -7.85
N LEU A 29 -14.77 61.26 -6.53
CA LEU A 29 -14.59 60.15 -5.58
C LEU A 29 -15.74 59.13 -5.66
N LEU A 30 -16.99 59.60 -5.83
CA LEU A 30 -18.18 58.74 -5.92
C LEU A 30 -18.13 57.83 -7.15
N TRP A 31 -17.70 58.35 -8.31
CA TRP A 31 -17.53 57.55 -9.52
C TRP A 31 -16.36 56.57 -9.42
N GLY A 32 -15.28 56.94 -8.74
CA GLY A 32 -14.17 56.03 -8.45
C GLY A 32 -14.62 54.80 -7.66
N TRP A 33 -15.28 55.02 -6.51
CA TRP A 33 -15.84 53.94 -5.69
C TRP A 33 -16.94 53.16 -6.42
N GLY A 34 -17.82 53.84 -7.14
CA GLY A 34 -18.85 53.20 -7.95
C GLY A 34 -18.25 52.30 -9.03
N SER A 35 -17.16 52.72 -9.66
CA SER A 35 -16.48 51.94 -10.72
C SER A 35 -15.75 50.68 -10.23
N LEU A 36 -15.74 50.39 -8.93
CA LEU A 36 -15.27 49.11 -8.43
C LEU A 36 -16.34 48.01 -8.59
N LEU A 37 -17.60 48.40 -8.76
CA LEU A 37 -18.74 47.50 -8.93
C LEU A 37 -19.14 47.41 -10.42
N PRO A 38 -19.23 46.19 -11.00
CA PRO A 38 -19.56 45.98 -12.42
C PRO A 38 -20.81 46.68 -12.96
N PRO A 39 -21.95 46.81 -12.22
CA PRO A 39 -23.10 47.52 -12.76
C PRO A 39 -22.88 49.04 -12.86
N LEU A 40 -22.12 49.63 -11.94
CA LEU A 40 -21.88 51.07 -11.88
C LEU A 40 -20.77 51.52 -12.85
N THR A 41 -19.81 50.65 -13.18
CA THR A 41 -18.82 50.91 -14.24
C THR A 41 -19.48 51.14 -15.60
N LEU A 42 -20.50 50.34 -15.94
CA LEU A 42 -21.24 50.48 -17.17
C LEU A 42 -21.97 51.82 -17.25
N ILE A 43 -22.58 52.27 -16.15
CA ILE A 43 -23.24 53.59 -16.07
C ILE A 43 -22.21 54.72 -16.25
N TYR A 44 -21.03 54.61 -15.65
CA TYR A 44 -19.94 55.58 -15.84
C TYR A 44 -19.49 55.64 -17.31
N VAL A 45 -19.33 54.49 -17.98
CA VAL A 45 -18.94 54.42 -19.39
C VAL A 45 -19.97 55.10 -20.30
N VAL A 46 -21.26 54.84 -20.08
CA VAL A 46 -22.34 55.44 -20.86
C VAL A 46 -22.43 56.95 -20.63
N ARG A 47 -22.33 57.39 -19.36
CA ARG A 47 -22.45 58.81 -18.99
C ARG A 47 -21.22 59.63 -19.38
N HIS A 48 -20.02 59.05 -19.28
CA HIS A 48 -18.74 59.73 -19.49
C HIS A 48 -17.94 59.12 -20.66
N TRP A 49 -18.64 58.76 -21.74
CA TRP A 49 -18.07 58.09 -22.92
C TRP A 49 -16.82 58.76 -23.49
N ALA A 50 -16.83 60.10 -23.63
CA ALA A 50 -15.70 60.85 -24.16
C ALA A 50 -14.39 60.62 -23.36
N ARG A 51 -14.52 60.39 -22.04
CA ARG A 51 -13.41 60.07 -21.13
C ARG A 51 -13.17 58.57 -21.01
N ALA A 52 -14.17 57.72 -21.18
CA ALA A 52 -14.01 56.26 -21.04
C ALA A 52 -13.50 55.57 -22.31
N ARG A 53 -13.73 56.13 -23.50
CA ARG A 53 -13.50 55.47 -24.81
C ARG A 53 -12.13 54.82 -24.98
N SER A 54 -11.05 55.45 -24.54
CA SER A 54 -9.68 54.93 -24.71
C SER A 54 -9.44 53.69 -23.85
N ALA A 55 -9.98 53.68 -22.63
CA ALA A 55 -9.88 52.54 -21.72
C ALA A 55 -10.76 51.39 -22.20
N VAL A 56 -11.96 51.69 -22.70
CA VAL A 56 -12.87 50.70 -23.30
C VAL A 56 -12.27 50.07 -24.57
N MET A 57 -11.58 50.86 -25.41
CA MET A 57 -10.87 50.32 -26.57
C MET A 57 -9.74 49.36 -26.18
N LEU A 58 -9.01 49.65 -25.09
CA LEU A 58 -7.97 48.77 -24.59
C LEU A 58 -8.55 47.45 -24.05
N ILE A 59 -9.68 47.52 -23.35
CA ILE A 59 -10.43 46.32 -22.91
C ILE A 59 -10.88 45.52 -24.14
N GLY A 60 -11.47 46.17 -25.14
CA GLY A 60 -11.90 45.52 -26.39
C GLY A 60 -10.74 44.87 -27.15
N LEU A 61 -9.55 45.49 -27.15
CA LEU A 61 -8.35 44.91 -27.74
C LEU A 61 -7.92 43.62 -27.03
N GLY A 62 -8.12 43.51 -25.71
CA GLY A 62 -7.85 42.31 -24.93
C GLY A 62 -8.82 41.14 -25.20
N VAL A 63 -10.03 41.41 -25.69
CA VAL A 63 -11.02 40.38 -26.04
C VAL A 63 -10.56 39.55 -27.25
N ILE A 64 -9.87 40.16 -28.21
CA ILE A 64 -9.40 39.51 -29.44
C ILE A 64 -8.45 38.33 -29.14
N PRO A 65 -7.31 38.51 -28.44
CA PRO A 65 -6.41 37.40 -28.09
C PRO A 65 -7.06 36.41 -27.12
N LEU A 66 -8.02 36.84 -26.30
CA LEU A 66 -8.77 35.96 -25.41
C LEU A 66 -9.62 34.95 -26.21
N VAL A 67 -10.43 35.44 -27.16
CA VAL A 67 -11.28 34.59 -28.01
C VAL A 67 -10.43 33.65 -28.87
N VAL A 68 -9.33 34.16 -29.44
CA VAL A 68 -8.39 33.33 -30.22
C VAL A 68 -7.75 32.26 -29.33
N GLY A 69 -7.29 32.64 -28.13
CA GLY A 69 -6.70 31.71 -27.16
C GLY A 69 -7.66 30.61 -26.72
N PHE A 70 -8.92 30.96 -26.40
CA PHE A 70 -9.95 29.97 -26.07
C PHE A 70 -10.34 29.08 -27.25
N THR A 71 -10.40 29.62 -28.47
CA THR A 71 -10.70 28.82 -29.67
C THR A 71 -9.59 27.81 -29.96
N LEU A 72 -8.33 28.23 -29.84
CA LEU A 72 -7.18 27.34 -29.97
C LEU A 72 -7.17 26.28 -28.87
N LEU A 73 -7.47 26.66 -27.62
CA LEU A 73 -7.61 25.71 -26.51
C LEU A 73 -8.74 24.71 -26.76
N ALA A 74 -9.90 25.15 -27.26
CA ALA A 74 -11.02 24.28 -27.63
C ALA A 74 -10.62 23.25 -28.69
N SER A 75 -9.85 23.67 -29.70
CA SER A 75 -9.41 22.80 -30.80
C SER A 75 -8.38 21.75 -30.39
N LYS A 76 -7.57 22.05 -29.37
CA LYS A 76 -6.48 21.17 -28.91
C LYS A 76 -6.90 20.29 -27.75
N ASP A 77 -7.72 20.81 -26.85
CA ASP A 77 -8.01 20.20 -25.56
C ASP A 77 -9.39 20.66 -25.03
N ALA A 78 -10.45 20.11 -25.63
CA ALA A 78 -11.83 20.46 -25.34
C ALA A 78 -12.22 20.19 -23.86
N GLU A 79 -11.60 19.18 -23.24
CA GLU A 79 -11.83 18.83 -21.83
C GLU A 79 -11.31 19.90 -20.88
N ARG A 80 -10.12 20.47 -21.14
CA ARG A 80 -9.58 21.58 -20.34
C ARG A 80 -10.46 22.82 -20.41
N LEU A 81 -10.99 23.13 -21.58
CA LEU A 81 -11.93 24.25 -21.74
C LEU A 81 -13.23 23.98 -20.96
N ALA A 82 -13.76 22.76 -21.04
CA ALA A 82 -14.93 22.37 -20.27
C ALA A 82 -14.68 22.50 -18.75
N ALA A 83 -13.51 22.09 -18.26
CA ALA A 83 -13.13 22.22 -16.84
C ALA A 83 -13.02 23.68 -16.37
N ILE A 84 -12.45 24.57 -17.21
CA ILE A 84 -12.38 26.02 -16.91
C ILE A 84 -13.78 26.63 -16.87
N VAL A 85 -14.65 26.31 -17.85
CA VAL A 85 -16.01 26.84 -17.94
C VAL A 85 -16.92 26.32 -16.83
N ARG A 86 -16.74 25.05 -16.43
CA ARG A 86 -17.49 24.42 -15.33
C ARG A 86 -17.00 24.85 -13.94
N LEU A 87 -15.95 25.69 -13.89
CA LEU A 87 -15.31 26.12 -12.64
C LEU A 87 -14.87 24.90 -11.82
N ASP A 88 -14.45 23.82 -12.48
CA ASP A 88 -14.06 22.59 -11.80
C ASP A 88 -12.80 22.81 -10.94
N TRP A 89 -11.96 23.80 -11.30
CA TRP A 89 -10.83 24.28 -10.47
C TRP A 89 -11.25 24.95 -9.14
N LEU A 90 -12.53 25.33 -9.01
CA LEU A 90 -13.12 25.91 -7.80
C LEU A 90 -13.83 24.85 -6.94
N LYS A 91 -14.08 23.67 -7.51
CA LYS A 91 -14.55 22.53 -6.73
C LYS A 91 -13.32 21.95 -6.02
N PRO A 92 -13.33 21.79 -4.69
CA PRO A 92 -12.34 20.92 -4.06
C PRO A 92 -12.44 19.58 -4.79
N GLU A 93 -11.33 19.17 -5.37
CA GLU A 93 -11.19 17.91 -6.10
C GLU A 93 -11.85 16.85 -5.22
N ALA A 94 -12.96 16.29 -5.71
CA ALA A 94 -13.78 15.41 -4.90
C ALA A 94 -12.89 14.24 -4.53
N GLN A 95 -12.40 14.23 -3.30
CA GLN A 95 -11.69 13.12 -2.70
C GLN A 95 -12.51 11.89 -3.05
N ALA A 96 -11.94 10.99 -3.85
CA ALA A 96 -12.51 9.67 -4.03
C ALA A 96 -12.84 9.17 -2.61
N PRO A 97 -14.08 8.72 -2.35
CA PRO A 97 -14.49 8.36 -1.01
C PRO A 97 -13.44 7.40 -0.45
N ALA A 98 -12.91 7.71 0.74
CA ALA A 98 -11.95 6.86 1.41
C ALA A 98 -12.57 5.46 1.48
N GLU A 99 -12.04 4.53 0.67
CA GLU A 99 -12.60 3.18 0.52
C GLU A 99 -12.40 2.36 1.81
N LEU A 100 -11.48 2.83 2.66
CA LEU A 100 -11.12 2.35 3.98
C LEU A 100 -11.71 3.25 5.07
N ALA A 101 -12.31 2.66 6.09
CA ALA A 101 -12.76 3.39 7.28
C ALA A 101 -11.60 3.58 8.26
N ILE A 102 -10.74 4.57 7.98
CA ILE A 102 -9.62 4.92 8.86
C ILE A 102 -10.06 6.05 9.80
N ASP A 103 -10.19 5.73 11.09
CA ASP A 103 -10.48 6.66 12.17
C ASP A 103 -9.23 6.81 13.03
N LEU A 104 -8.22 7.46 12.44
CA LEU A 104 -6.93 7.69 13.06
C LEU A 104 -6.76 9.18 13.35
N ASP A 105 -6.53 9.49 14.62
CA ASP A 105 -6.27 10.85 15.09
C ASP A 105 -4.81 11.01 15.54
N GLY A 106 -4.28 12.20 15.31
CA GLY A 106 -2.98 12.59 15.83
C GLY A 106 -2.16 13.46 14.89
N GLU A 107 -0.85 13.47 15.16
CA GLU A 107 0.11 14.29 14.44
C GLU A 107 1.26 13.44 13.90
N LEU A 108 1.73 13.81 12.70
CA LEU A 108 2.96 13.34 12.09
C LEU A 108 3.86 14.55 11.86
N ASN A 109 5.03 14.56 12.52
CA ASN A 109 5.95 15.69 12.50
C ASN A 109 5.31 17.04 12.91
N GLY A 110 4.38 17.01 13.88
CA GLY A 110 3.69 18.19 14.41
C GLY A 110 2.60 18.75 13.49
N GLN A 111 2.22 18.04 12.44
CA GLN A 111 1.11 18.38 11.57
C GLN A 111 0.04 17.31 11.70
N ALA A 112 -1.24 17.72 11.64
CA ALA A 112 -2.35 16.78 11.66
C ALA A 112 -2.17 15.73 10.54
N PHE A 113 -2.31 14.46 10.89
CA PHE A 113 -2.17 13.35 9.96
C PHE A 113 -3.49 12.60 9.86
N ARG A 114 -4.07 12.56 8.66
CA ARG A 114 -5.35 11.90 8.38
C ARG A 114 -5.20 11.01 7.16
N PRO A 115 -4.66 9.79 7.32
CA PRO A 115 -4.42 8.91 6.18
C PRO A 115 -5.73 8.49 5.52
N GLN A 116 -5.76 8.52 4.18
CA GLN A 116 -6.89 8.02 3.38
C GLN A 116 -6.63 6.62 2.80
N GLN A 117 -5.37 6.21 2.78
CA GLN A 117 -4.93 4.92 2.28
C GLN A 117 -4.16 4.17 3.38
N GLY A 118 -4.37 2.86 3.43
CA GLY A 118 -3.70 1.96 4.36
C GLY A 118 -3.48 0.59 3.72
N GLU A 119 -2.26 0.07 3.79
CA GLU A 119 -1.92 -1.26 3.32
C GLU A 119 -0.94 -1.96 4.29
N LEU A 120 -1.03 -3.29 4.40
CA LEU A 120 -0.01 -4.14 5.02
C LEU A 120 0.32 -5.27 4.06
N ILE A 121 1.43 -5.12 3.34
CA ILE A 121 1.85 -6.01 2.26
C ILE A 121 3.33 -6.32 2.44
N ASP A 122 3.72 -7.58 2.27
CA ASP A 122 5.10 -8.06 2.40
C ASP A 122 5.77 -7.65 3.73
N GLY A 123 4.99 -7.58 4.81
CA GLY A 123 5.46 -7.17 6.13
C GLY A 123 5.69 -5.66 6.29
N VAL A 124 5.22 -4.82 5.36
CA VAL A 124 5.29 -3.36 5.47
C VAL A 124 3.87 -2.79 5.61
N LEU A 125 3.59 -2.20 6.76
CA LEU A 125 2.39 -1.40 6.99
C LEU A 125 2.65 0.01 6.48
N SER A 126 1.86 0.50 5.54
CA SER A 126 1.92 1.90 5.06
C SER A 126 0.58 2.59 5.31
N LEU A 127 0.63 3.79 5.88
CA LEU A 127 -0.49 4.72 5.99
C LEU A 127 -0.11 6.00 5.23
N ARG A 128 -0.97 6.44 4.31
CA ARG A 128 -0.64 7.53 3.39
C ARG A 128 -1.72 8.60 3.39
N GLU A 129 -1.28 9.86 3.45
CA GLU A 129 -2.10 11.05 3.28
C GLU A 129 -1.64 11.79 2.01
N GLY A 130 -2.54 11.93 1.03
CA GLY A 130 -2.25 12.56 -0.27
C GLY A 130 -2.79 11.79 -1.47
N LEU A 131 -2.76 12.41 -2.66
CA LEU A 131 -3.28 11.84 -3.91
C LEU A 131 -2.20 11.11 -4.71
N ASP A 132 -2.54 9.90 -5.16
CA ASP A 132 -2.01 8.98 -6.19
C ASP A 132 -0.51 8.94 -6.57
N PHE A 133 0.23 10.05 -6.60
CA PHE A 133 1.64 10.07 -7.05
C PHE A 133 2.63 10.66 -6.04
N PHE A 134 2.19 11.56 -5.15
CA PHE A 134 3.03 12.10 -4.08
C PHE A 134 2.24 12.11 -2.78
N ALA A 135 2.54 11.17 -1.88
CA ALA A 135 2.05 11.27 -0.52
C ALA A 135 2.62 12.55 0.11
N LEU A 136 1.74 13.40 0.63
CA LEU A 136 2.15 14.59 1.39
C LEU A 136 2.79 14.15 2.71
N ARG A 137 2.24 13.09 3.31
CA ARG A 137 2.75 12.44 4.51
C ARG A 137 2.52 10.94 4.42
N GLU A 138 3.50 10.17 4.82
CA GLU A 138 3.45 8.71 4.83
C GLU A 138 4.14 8.17 6.08
N LEU A 139 3.49 7.20 6.71
CA LEU A 139 4.04 6.40 7.79
C LEU A 139 4.21 4.97 7.26
N SER A 140 5.44 4.46 7.34
CA SER A 140 5.76 3.09 7.00
C SER A 140 6.31 2.36 8.22
N ILE A 141 5.79 1.17 8.52
CA ILE A 141 6.27 0.29 9.59
C ILE A 141 6.63 -1.05 8.98
N ARG A 142 7.93 -1.36 8.93
CA ARG A 142 8.43 -2.65 8.49
C ARG A 142 8.45 -3.61 9.66
N LEU A 143 7.61 -4.65 9.60
CA LEU A 143 7.57 -5.74 10.55
C LEU A 143 8.79 -6.66 10.36
N PRO A 144 9.31 -7.26 11.43
CA PRO A 144 10.47 -8.16 11.35
C PRO A 144 10.17 -9.45 10.55
N GLN A 145 8.91 -9.88 10.52
CA GLN A 145 8.45 -11.02 9.72
C GLN A 145 7.15 -10.66 8.98
N PRO A 146 6.98 -11.12 7.73
CA PRO A 146 5.71 -10.98 7.02
C PRO A 146 4.61 -11.77 7.74
N VAL A 147 3.41 -11.20 7.80
CA VAL A 147 2.26 -11.78 8.53
C VAL A 147 1.08 -11.93 7.58
N GLU A 148 0.56 -13.16 7.45
CA GLU A 148 -0.62 -13.48 6.64
C GLU A 148 -1.93 -13.59 7.46
N GLY A 149 -1.87 -13.37 8.77
CA GLY A 149 -2.97 -13.60 9.70
C GLY A 149 -3.31 -12.36 10.55
N PRO A 150 -3.93 -12.56 11.72
CA PRO A 150 -4.06 -11.48 12.70
C PRO A 150 -2.67 -10.96 13.11
N VAL A 151 -2.55 -9.65 13.22
CA VAL A 151 -1.31 -8.97 13.56
C VAL A 151 -1.46 -8.42 14.96
N ARG A 152 -0.63 -8.92 15.89
CA ARG A 152 -0.56 -8.37 17.24
C ARG A 152 0.87 -8.06 17.61
N ILE A 153 1.17 -6.78 17.78
CA ILE A 153 2.52 -6.29 18.05
C ILE A 153 2.44 -5.24 19.15
N ASP A 154 3.23 -5.44 20.20
CA ASP A 154 3.39 -4.53 21.33
C ASP A 154 4.88 -4.24 21.48
N VAL A 155 5.26 -2.97 21.36
CA VAL A 155 6.65 -2.49 21.51
C VAL A 155 6.66 -1.32 22.49
N LEU A 156 7.55 -1.39 23.47
CA LEU A 156 7.83 -0.32 24.41
C LEU A 156 9.20 0.32 24.12
N PRO A 157 9.44 1.57 24.59
CA PRO A 157 10.67 2.29 24.27
C PRO A 157 11.97 1.64 24.72
N GLN A 158 11.91 0.76 25.73
CA GLN A 158 13.08 0.07 26.30
C GLN A 158 13.29 -1.33 25.70
N ASP A 159 12.38 -1.79 24.86
CA ASP A 159 12.50 -3.09 24.24
C ASP A 159 13.70 -3.12 23.28
N SER A 160 14.24 -4.32 23.08
CA SER A 160 15.43 -4.55 22.26
C SER A 160 15.32 -5.87 21.52
N GLY A 161 16.08 -6.01 20.43
CA GLY A 161 16.02 -7.16 19.54
C GLY A 161 15.52 -6.79 18.16
N ASP A 162 14.86 -7.73 17.51
CA ASP A 162 14.29 -7.58 16.16
C ASP A 162 12.94 -6.87 16.26
N LEU A 163 12.99 -5.53 16.36
CA LEU A 163 11.83 -4.66 16.47
C LEU A 163 11.40 -4.13 15.10
N PRO A 164 10.13 -3.77 14.91
CA PRO A 164 9.69 -3.08 13.71
C PRO A 164 10.52 -1.82 13.41
N GLU A 165 10.69 -1.51 12.14
CA GLU A 165 11.35 -0.27 11.72
C GLU A 165 10.29 0.74 11.31
N VAL A 166 10.25 1.87 12.00
CA VAL A 166 9.30 2.95 11.73
C VAL A 166 9.96 4.01 10.87
N GLU A 167 9.37 4.31 9.74
CA GLU A 167 9.79 5.35 8.82
C GLU A 167 8.67 6.38 8.64
N LEU A 168 9.04 7.65 8.77
CA LEU A 168 8.19 8.80 8.49
C LEU A 168 8.69 9.45 7.21
N SER A 169 7.81 9.74 6.28
CA SER A 169 8.09 10.48 5.05
C SER A 169 7.12 11.66 4.95
N TRP A 170 7.60 12.86 4.66
CA TRP A 170 6.73 14.03 4.47
C TRP A 170 7.33 15.02 3.47
N LEU A 171 6.44 15.72 2.77
CA LEU A 171 6.80 16.78 1.82
C LEU A 171 6.40 18.15 2.40
N LEU A 172 7.37 19.05 2.56
CA LEU A 172 7.10 20.44 2.95
C LEU A 172 6.68 21.25 1.72
N PRO A 173 5.79 22.27 1.85
CA PRO A 173 5.32 23.06 0.71
C PRO A 173 6.40 23.76 -0.12
N GLU A 174 7.57 24.00 0.48
CA GLU A 174 8.71 24.68 -0.15
C GLU A 174 9.75 23.71 -0.74
N GLN A 175 9.53 22.39 -0.62
CA GLN A 175 10.46 21.35 -1.03
C GLN A 175 9.90 20.54 -2.20
N ASP A 176 10.77 20.19 -3.14
CA ASP A 176 10.43 19.34 -4.30
C ASP A 176 10.57 17.83 -4.00
N LEU A 177 11.24 17.47 -2.90
CA LEU A 177 11.51 16.09 -2.50
C LEU A 177 11.09 15.85 -1.05
N PRO A 178 10.53 14.66 -0.72
CA PRO A 178 10.13 14.35 0.64
C PRO A 178 11.35 14.13 1.54
N GLU A 179 11.24 14.54 2.80
CA GLU A 179 12.15 14.16 3.86
C GLU A 179 11.72 12.84 4.50
N ALA A 180 12.68 11.95 4.74
CA ALA A 180 12.45 10.69 5.43
C ALA A 180 13.22 10.61 6.76
N ARG A 181 12.59 10.10 7.81
CA ARG A 181 13.21 9.76 9.10
C ARG A 181 12.86 8.35 9.51
N ARG A 182 13.89 7.61 9.93
CA ARG A 182 13.77 6.21 10.31
C ARG A 182 14.15 5.99 11.77
N LEU A 183 13.38 5.16 12.45
CA LEU A 183 13.56 4.79 13.84
C LEU A 183 13.46 3.26 13.96
N SER A 184 14.52 2.65 14.49
CA SER A 184 14.53 1.22 14.81
C SER A 184 14.22 0.92 16.27
N ARG A 185 14.11 1.94 17.14
CA ARG A 185 13.89 1.79 18.58
C ARG A 185 13.45 3.09 19.27
N GLY A 186 13.06 2.99 20.53
CA GLY A 186 12.76 4.14 21.40
C GLY A 186 11.37 4.74 21.17
N TYR A 187 10.48 4.00 20.53
CA TYR A 187 9.09 4.37 20.27
C TYR A 187 8.16 3.40 21.01
N THR A 188 6.88 3.76 21.13
CA THR A 188 5.81 2.86 21.57
C THR A 188 4.96 2.51 20.36
N LEU A 189 4.71 1.22 20.13
CA LEU A 189 3.84 0.73 19.06
C LEU A 189 2.90 -0.32 19.63
N HIS A 190 1.61 -0.15 19.37
CA HIS A 190 0.61 -1.18 19.60
C HIS A 190 -0.21 -1.36 18.32
N LEU A 191 -0.25 -2.59 17.85
CA LEU A 191 -1.06 -3.04 16.72
C LEU A 191 -1.86 -4.25 17.18
N ASP A 192 -3.18 -4.21 17.02
CA ASP A 192 -4.06 -5.38 17.14
C ASP A 192 -5.03 -5.37 15.96
N LEU A 193 -4.66 -6.07 14.89
CA LEU A 193 -5.38 -6.08 13.62
C LEU A 193 -5.93 -7.48 13.35
N GLN A 194 -7.23 -7.54 13.02
CA GLN A 194 -7.94 -8.78 12.72
C GLN A 194 -8.27 -8.87 11.24
N PRO A 195 -8.12 -10.04 10.60
CA PRO A 195 -8.51 -10.24 9.21
C PRO A 195 -10.01 -10.05 9.02
N GLN A 196 -10.38 -9.25 8.01
CA GLN A 196 -11.76 -9.07 7.57
C GLN A 196 -11.84 -9.32 6.06
N ALA A 197 -12.76 -10.18 5.66
CA ALA A 197 -12.99 -10.46 4.24
C ALA A 197 -13.46 -9.18 3.51
N PRO A 198 -13.10 -8.99 2.22
CA PRO A 198 -12.36 -9.93 1.38
C PRO A 198 -10.82 -9.85 1.53
N ASN A 199 -10.27 -8.65 1.75
CA ASN A 199 -8.82 -8.41 1.75
C ASN A 199 -8.37 -7.36 2.78
N ARG A 200 -9.10 -7.18 3.89
CA ARG A 200 -8.83 -6.13 4.86
C ARG A 200 -8.23 -6.68 6.16
N LEU A 201 -7.52 -5.81 6.86
CA LEU A 201 -7.14 -5.94 8.26
C LEU A 201 -7.74 -4.76 9.00
N VAL A 202 -8.45 -5.01 10.09
CA VAL A 202 -9.16 -3.98 10.84
C VAL A 202 -8.80 -4.10 12.31
N GLY A 203 -8.47 -2.98 12.94
CA GLY A 203 -8.22 -3.00 14.37
C GLY A 203 -7.53 -1.76 14.91
N ASP A 204 -6.98 -1.91 16.10
CA ASP A 204 -6.45 -0.81 16.88
C ASP A 204 -4.99 -0.51 16.50
N PHE A 205 -4.70 0.77 16.40
CA PHE A 205 -3.38 1.30 16.05
C PHE A 205 -2.99 2.39 17.05
N HIS A 206 -1.79 2.27 17.60
CA HIS A 206 -1.21 3.30 18.44
C HIS A 206 0.30 3.39 18.21
N LEU A 207 0.79 4.57 17.88
CA LEU A 207 2.21 4.86 17.68
C LEU A 207 2.58 6.17 18.36
N VAL A 208 3.58 6.14 19.23
CA VAL A 208 4.15 7.34 19.87
C VAL A 208 5.66 7.34 19.70
N LEU A 209 6.18 8.40 19.08
CA LEU A 209 7.62 8.58 18.88
C LEU A 209 8.23 9.50 19.95
N PRO A 210 9.58 9.53 20.09
CA PRO A 210 10.23 10.48 20.97
C PRO A 210 9.83 11.94 20.69
N PRO A 211 9.77 12.83 21.70
CA PRO A 211 9.21 14.19 21.57
C PRO A 211 9.79 15.04 20.42
N ARG A 212 11.05 14.81 20.05
CA ARG A 212 11.74 15.50 18.94
C ARG A 212 11.04 15.30 17.57
N PHE A 213 10.28 14.22 17.42
CA PHE A 213 9.57 13.88 16.18
C PHE A 213 8.14 14.42 16.15
N LYS A 214 7.60 14.93 17.27
CA LYS A 214 6.23 15.44 17.36
C LYS A 214 5.20 14.53 16.68
N THR A 215 5.30 13.23 16.93
CA THR A 215 4.49 12.22 16.25
C THR A 215 3.81 11.34 17.29
N SER A 216 2.48 11.35 17.26
CA SER A 216 1.61 10.56 18.12
C SER A 216 0.34 10.28 17.32
N LEU A 217 0.04 9.00 17.10
CA LEU A 217 -1.07 8.53 16.29
C LEU A 217 -1.83 7.47 17.06
N SER A 218 -3.16 7.56 17.09
CA SER A 218 -4.00 6.63 17.83
C SER A 218 -5.37 6.53 17.20
N GLY A 219 -5.93 5.32 17.15
CA GLY A 219 -7.28 5.11 16.68
C GLY A 219 -7.45 3.76 16.02
N ARG A 220 -8.44 3.67 15.13
CA ARG A 220 -8.78 2.45 14.42
C ARG A 220 -8.39 2.58 12.96
N VAL A 221 -7.72 1.57 12.42
CA VAL A 221 -7.31 1.54 11.02
C VAL A 221 -7.95 0.38 10.28
N GLU A 222 -8.26 0.62 9.01
CA GLU A 222 -8.50 -0.43 8.03
C GLU A 222 -7.35 -0.42 7.02
N LEU A 223 -6.75 -1.58 6.79
CA LEU A 223 -5.62 -1.75 5.87
C LEU A 223 -5.96 -2.80 4.83
N TYR A 224 -5.53 -2.59 3.59
CA TYR A 224 -5.55 -3.63 2.58
C TYR A 224 -4.41 -4.63 2.76
N ARG A 225 -4.69 -5.91 2.49
CA ARG A 225 -3.73 -7.02 2.55
C ARG A 225 -3.07 -7.33 1.22
N ASP A 226 -3.64 -6.79 0.15
CA ASP A 226 -3.19 -6.90 -1.23
C ASP A 226 -3.57 -5.59 -1.96
N ARG A 227 -3.02 -5.32 -3.16
CA ARG A 227 -3.44 -4.16 -3.96
C ARG A 227 -4.53 -4.54 -4.96
N LEU A 228 -5.37 -5.51 -4.58
CA LEU A 228 -6.57 -5.86 -5.34
C LEU A 228 -7.72 -4.97 -4.89
N ARG A 229 -8.38 -4.35 -5.87
CA ARG A 229 -9.62 -3.63 -5.63
C ARG A 229 -10.78 -4.61 -5.69
N TYR A 230 -11.76 -4.46 -4.79
CA TYR A 230 -12.95 -5.32 -4.77
C TYR A 230 -14.21 -4.49 -5.00
N VAL A 231 -15.09 -4.99 -5.88
CA VAL A 231 -16.43 -4.44 -6.13
C VAL A 231 -17.42 -5.58 -5.95
N ASP A 232 -18.44 -5.37 -5.11
CA ASP A 232 -19.44 -6.40 -4.75
C ASP A 232 -18.83 -7.73 -4.25
N GLY A 233 -17.69 -7.63 -3.55
CA GLY A 233 -16.96 -8.78 -3.01
C GLY A 233 -16.21 -9.62 -4.04
N GLN A 234 -16.13 -9.16 -5.30
CA GLN A 234 -15.30 -9.76 -6.37
C GLN A 234 -14.14 -8.82 -6.71
N VAL A 235 -13.02 -9.39 -7.18
CA VAL A 235 -11.88 -8.58 -7.64
C VAL A 235 -12.30 -7.76 -8.87
N ASP A 236 -12.13 -6.44 -8.81
CA ASP A 236 -12.37 -5.54 -9.93
C ASP A 236 -11.25 -5.68 -10.96
N ARG A 237 -11.45 -6.59 -11.91
CA ARG A 237 -10.52 -6.83 -13.02
C ARG A 237 -10.35 -5.62 -13.94
N ARG A 238 -11.12 -4.54 -13.78
CA ARG A 238 -10.98 -3.30 -14.57
C ARG A 238 -9.97 -2.34 -13.96
N PHE A 239 -9.53 -2.57 -12.73
CA PHE A 239 -8.52 -1.73 -12.09
C PHE A 239 -7.13 -2.01 -12.68
N ASP A 240 -6.43 -0.95 -13.09
CA ASP A 240 -5.08 -1.07 -13.65
C ASP A 240 -4.05 -1.14 -12.53
N SER A 241 -3.86 -2.35 -12.00
CA SER A 241 -2.78 -2.64 -11.06
C SER A 241 -2.02 -3.91 -11.43
N ARG A 242 -0.73 -3.94 -11.06
CA ARG A 242 0.11 -5.12 -11.23
C ARG A 242 -0.50 -6.34 -10.54
N ASP A 243 -1.09 -6.15 -9.36
CA ASP A 243 -1.73 -7.20 -8.58
C ASP A 243 -3.00 -7.71 -9.28
N THR A 244 -3.78 -6.83 -9.91
CA THR A 244 -4.95 -7.24 -10.71
C THR A 244 -4.53 -8.13 -11.87
N VAL A 245 -3.45 -7.77 -12.58
CA VAL A 245 -2.87 -8.59 -13.65
C VAL A 245 -2.34 -9.92 -13.10
N ALA A 246 -1.63 -9.91 -11.97
CA ALA A 246 -1.13 -11.12 -11.31
C ALA A 246 -2.28 -12.06 -10.92
N HIS A 247 -3.38 -11.53 -10.38
CA HIS A 247 -4.58 -12.29 -10.03
C HIS A 247 -5.22 -12.94 -11.27
N VAL A 248 -5.38 -12.18 -12.36
CA VAL A 248 -5.92 -12.71 -13.63
C VAL A 248 -5.03 -13.82 -14.20
N LEU A 249 -3.70 -13.62 -14.16
CA LEU A 249 -2.74 -14.62 -14.62
C LEU A 249 -2.73 -15.87 -13.75
N GLN A 250 -2.77 -15.72 -12.43
CA GLN A 250 -2.81 -16.86 -11.52
C GLN A 250 -4.08 -17.69 -11.71
N ASP A 251 -5.25 -17.05 -11.81
CA ASP A 251 -6.51 -17.72 -12.15
C ASP A 251 -6.42 -18.46 -13.50
N TYR A 252 -5.87 -17.82 -14.53
CA TYR A 252 -5.66 -18.44 -15.84
C TYR A 252 -4.72 -19.64 -15.78
N LEU A 253 -3.57 -19.55 -15.10
CA LEU A 253 -2.62 -20.65 -14.97
C LEU A 253 -3.24 -21.83 -14.24
N GLN A 254 -3.98 -21.56 -13.15
CA GLN A 254 -4.67 -22.61 -12.40
C GLN A 254 -5.67 -23.36 -13.29
N ARG A 255 -6.45 -22.63 -14.11
CA ARG A 255 -7.39 -23.23 -15.06
C ARG A 255 -6.70 -23.96 -16.21
N ARG A 256 -5.65 -23.38 -16.77
CA ARG A 256 -4.85 -23.94 -17.88
C ARG A 256 -4.22 -25.28 -17.53
N PHE A 257 -3.63 -25.38 -16.34
CA PHE A 257 -2.97 -26.60 -15.87
C PHE A 257 -3.90 -27.50 -15.06
N ALA A 258 -5.17 -27.12 -14.91
CA ALA A 258 -6.17 -27.80 -14.09
C ALA A 258 -5.68 -28.08 -12.65
N SER A 259 -4.83 -27.20 -12.11
CA SER A 259 -4.15 -27.39 -10.83
C SER A 259 -4.21 -26.12 -9.99
N ARG A 260 -4.43 -26.27 -8.68
CA ARG A 260 -4.39 -25.13 -7.74
C ARG A 260 -2.99 -24.84 -7.23
N ASP A 261 -2.06 -25.75 -7.46
CA ASP A 261 -0.65 -25.65 -7.05
C ASP A 261 0.12 -24.76 -8.03
N VAL A 262 -0.23 -23.47 -8.04
CA VAL A 262 0.45 -22.42 -8.81
C VAL A 262 1.00 -21.40 -7.82
N HIS A 263 2.33 -21.36 -7.70
CA HIS A 263 3.06 -20.53 -6.75
C HIS A 263 4.18 -19.75 -7.47
N ASP A 264 4.80 -18.82 -6.74
CA ASP A 264 5.96 -18.06 -7.22
C ASP A 264 5.75 -17.35 -8.57
N LEU A 265 4.55 -16.83 -8.83
CA LEU A 265 4.25 -16.11 -10.07
C LEU A 265 5.09 -14.81 -10.14
N LYS A 266 6.04 -14.79 -11.07
CA LYS A 266 6.90 -13.64 -11.34
C LYS A 266 6.43 -12.94 -12.60
N LEU A 267 6.09 -11.66 -12.45
CA LEU A 267 5.77 -10.77 -13.56
C LEU A 267 6.98 -9.89 -13.88
N PRO A 268 7.30 -9.61 -15.16
CA PRO A 268 8.31 -8.63 -15.53
C PRO A 268 7.82 -7.22 -15.13
N PRO A 269 8.69 -6.20 -15.04
CA PRO A 269 8.24 -4.82 -14.92
C PRO A 269 7.47 -4.42 -16.19
N PHE A 270 6.32 -3.77 -16.03
CA PHE A 270 5.51 -3.25 -17.14
C PHE A 270 4.77 -1.99 -16.71
N THR A 271 4.31 -1.22 -17.69
CA THR A 271 3.46 -0.05 -17.50
C THR A 271 2.17 -0.21 -18.30
N PHE A 272 1.10 0.43 -17.85
CA PHE A 272 -0.16 0.44 -18.57
C PHE A 272 -0.09 1.51 -19.68
N GLY A 273 0.05 1.06 -20.92
CA GLY A 273 0.06 1.92 -22.12
C GLY A 273 -1.24 1.88 -22.94
N GLY A 274 -2.27 1.20 -22.44
CA GLY A 274 -3.55 0.97 -23.12
C GLY A 274 -4.21 -0.33 -22.67
N ASP A 275 -5.11 -0.86 -23.49
CA ASP A 275 -5.94 -2.04 -23.17
C ASP A 275 -5.28 -3.38 -23.54
N ARG A 276 -3.97 -3.43 -23.80
CA ARG A 276 -3.24 -4.64 -24.16
C ARG A 276 -1.91 -4.73 -23.43
N LEU A 277 -1.53 -5.94 -23.02
CA LEU A 277 -0.25 -6.25 -22.40
C LEU A 277 0.31 -7.54 -22.98
N GLU A 278 1.61 -7.57 -23.24
CA GLU A 278 2.33 -8.80 -23.61
C GLU A 278 3.40 -9.04 -22.54
N LEU A 279 3.33 -10.17 -21.86
CA LEU A 279 4.16 -10.47 -20.70
C LEU A 279 4.76 -11.87 -20.83
N GLU A 280 6.06 -11.99 -20.57
CA GLU A 280 6.67 -13.30 -20.29
C GLU A 280 6.62 -13.54 -18.79
N VAL A 281 5.83 -14.52 -18.36
CA VAL A 281 5.62 -14.84 -16.95
C VAL A 281 6.32 -16.15 -16.60
N GLU A 282 6.85 -16.21 -15.38
CA GLU A 282 7.43 -17.43 -14.80
C GLU A 282 6.60 -17.82 -13.57
N ALA A 283 6.25 -19.10 -13.45
CA ALA A 283 5.50 -19.60 -12.30
C ALA A 283 5.89 -21.05 -12.01
N ARG A 284 5.72 -21.48 -10.76
CA ARG A 284 5.88 -22.88 -10.38
C ARG A 284 4.52 -23.56 -10.35
N VAL A 285 4.33 -24.55 -11.23
CA VAL A 285 3.09 -25.33 -11.35
C VAL A 285 3.39 -26.78 -11.07
N GLU A 286 2.77 -27.37 -10.04
CA GLU A 286 3.03 -28.76 -9.63
C GLU A 286 4.53 -29.08 -9.45
N GLN A 287 5.25 -28.16 -8.79
CA GLN A 287 6.72 -28.19 -8.62
C GLN A 287 7.56 -28.10 -9.90
N ARG A 288 6.97 -27.76 -11.05
CA ARG A 288 7.68 -27.50 -12.30
C ARG A 288 7.73 -26.01 -12.57
N ASP A 289 8.91 -25.51 -12.92
CA ASP A 289 9.07 -24.11 -13.33
C ASP A 289 8.60 -23.98 -14.79
N GLU A 290 7.56 -23.17 -14.99
CA GLU A 290 6.91 -22.91 -16.27
C GLU A 290 7.17 -21.46 -16.69
N ARG A 291 7.49 -21.26 -17.97
CA ARG A 291 7.68 -19.92 -18.56
C ARG A 291 6.77 -19.77 -19.77
N LEU A 292 5.94 -18.72 -19.75
CA LEU A 292 4.86 -18.54 -20.71
C LEU A 292 4.84 -17.10 -21.23
N ALA A 293 4.83 -16.93 -22.55
CA ALA A 293 4.51 -15.67 -23.19
C ALA A 293 2.99 -15.54 -23.31
N LEU A 294 2.41 -14.60 -22.58
CA LEU A 294 0.96 -14.39 -22.50
C LEU A 294 0.61 -12.99 -22.99
N ARG A 295 -0.49 -12.92 -23.75
CA ARG A 295 -1.09 -11.66 -24.19
C ARG A 295 -2.38 -11.45 -23.41
N LEU A 296 -2.54 -10.26 -22.84
CA LEU A 296 -3.73 -9.85 -22.11
C LEU A 296 -4.40 -8.71 -22.86
N HIS A 297 -5.71 -8.66 -22.73
CA HIS A 297 -6.53 -7.55 -23.21
C HIS A 297 -7.51 -7.12 -22.13
N LYS A 298 -7.80 -5.83 -22.10
CA LYS A 298 -8.79 -5.22 -21.23
C LYS A 298 -10.05 -4.93 -22.03
N SER A 299 -11.20 -5.36 -21.52
CA SER A 299 -12.51 -5.02 -22.08
C SER A 299 -13.33 -4.20 -21.09
N ALA A 300 -14.22 -3.35 -21.59
CA ALA A 300 -15.10 -2.54 -20.73
C ALA A 300 -16.04 -3.39 -19.86
N SER A 301 -16.43 -4.58 -20.33
CA SER A 301 -17.38 -5.47 -19.65
C SER A 301 -16.75 -6.46 -18.68
N GLN A 302 -15.54 -6.98 -18.96
CA GLN A 302 -14.90 -8.03 -18.15
C GLN A 302 -13.58 -7.59 -17.50
N GLY A 303 -13.04 -6.43 -17.87
CA GLY A 303 -11.72 -5.98 -17.42
C GLY A 303 -10.59 -6.76 -18.11
N TRP A 304 -9.46 -6.89 -17.42
CA TRP A 304 -8.29 -7.65 -17.86
C TRP A 304 -8.60 -9.15 -17.99
N SER A 305 -8.20 -9.73 -19.11
CA SER A 305 -8.32 -11.17 -19.38
C SER A 305 -7.20 -11.63 -20.33
N VAL A 306 -6.85 -12.90 -20.27
CA VAL A 306 -5.85 -13.50 -21.16
C VAL A 306 -6.47 -13.75 -22.53
N GLU A 307 -5.80 -13.33 -23.59
CA GLU A 307 -6.23 -13.54 -24.97
C GLU A 307 -6.20 -15.03 -25.31
N GLY A 308 -7.31 -15.56 -25.84
CA GLY A 308 -7.43 -16.98 -26.17
C GLY A 308 -7.58 -17.89 -24.95
N ASP A 309 -8.08 -17.38 -23.82
CA ASP A 309 -8.48 -18.21 -22.69
C ASP A 309 -9.77 -18.99 -23.00
N HIS A 310 -9.66 -20.31 -23.03
CA HIS A 310 -10.77 -21.24 -23.23
C HIS A 310 -10.88 -22.27 -22.10
N PHE A 311 -10.13 -22.09 -21.00
CA PHE A 311 -10.03 -23.08 -19.95
C PHE A 311 -11.19 -22.94 -18.96
N PRO A 312 -11.92 -24.03 -18.64
CA PRO A 312 -13.07 -23.98 -17.76
C PRO A 312 -12.65 -23.59 -16.33
N ALA A 313 -13.57 -22.99 -15.58
CA ALA A 313 -13.36 -22.71 -14.16
C ALA A 313 -13.08 -24.00 -13.39
N LEU A 314 -12.07 -23.97 -12.52
CA LEU A 314 -11.81 -25.09 -11.62
C LEU A 314 -13.03 -25.31 -10.71
N PRO A 315 -13.43 -26.56 -10.45
CA PRO A 315 -14.47 -26.85 -9.47
C PRO A 315 -14.12 -26.16 -8.16
N LYS A 316 -15.10 -25.48 -7.53
CA LYS A 316 -14.93 -24.98 -6.16
C LYS A 316 -14.53 -26.19 -5.30
N ALA A 317 -13.42 -26.07 -4.58
CA ALA A 317 -12.99 -27.10 -3.64
C ALA A 317 -14.18 -27.37 -2.74
N THR A 318 -14.82 -28.51 -2.94
CA THR A 318 -15.82 -28.98 -2.00
C THR A 318 -15.00 -29.26 -0.76
N VAL A 319 -15.11 -28.39 0.24
CA VAL A 319 -14.81 -28.77 1.62
C VAL A 319 -15.64 -30.03 1.78
N ALA A 320 -14.99 -31.19 1.79
CA ALA A 320 -15.66 -32.46 1.94
C ALA A 320 -16.49 -32.31 3.21
N GLN A 321 -17.80 -32.15 3.01
CA GLN A 321 -18.77 -32.10 4.07
C GLN A 321 -18.61 -33.46 4.75
N ALA A 322 -18.01 -33.45 5.94
CA ALA A 322 -17.82 -34.65 6.73
C ALA A 322 -19.17 -35.35 6.76
N ALA A 323 -19.21 -36.54 6.16
CA ALA A 323 -20.41 -37.37 6.17
C ALA A 323 -20.88 -37.51 7.63
N PRO A 324 -22.20 -37.46 7.90
CA PRO A 324 -22.70 -37.66 9.25
C PRO A 324 -22.16 -39.00 9.77
N PRO A 325 -21.62 -39.03 10.99
CA PRO A 325 -21.01 -40.24 11.52
C PRO A 325 -22.08 -41.32 11.64
N SER A 326 -21.87 -42.43 10.93
CA SER A 326 -22.61 -43.67 11.17
C SER A 326 -22.37 -44.06 12.63
N GLU A 327 -23.48 -44.27 13.34
CA GLU A 327 -23.50 -44.73 14.72
C GLU A 327 -22.62 -45.98 14.89
N ALA A 328 -21.53 -45.80 15.62
CA ALA A 328 -20.83 -46.87 16.30
C ALA A 328 -20.75 -46.49 17.79
N SER A 329 -21.16 -47.44 18.61
CA SER A 329 -21.43 -47.42 20.05
C SER A 329 -20.36 -46.76 20.93
N PRO A 330 -20.70 -46.38 22.18
CA PRO A 330 -20.12 -45.26 22.88
C PRO A 330 -18.68 -45.56 23.28
N THR A 331 -17.75 -44.76 22.77
CA THR A 331 -16.41 -44.66 23.34
C THR A 331 -16.47 -43.51 24.34
N GLU A 332 -16.44 -43.88 25.62
CA GLU A 332 -16.17 -43.02 26.75
C GLU A 332 -15.05 -42.02 26.44
N GLU A 333 -15.24 -40.80 26.94
CA GLU A 333 -14.29 -39.70 26.97
C GLU A 333 -12.83 -40.15 27.09
N ARG A 334 -12.14 -40.28 25.96
CA ARG A 334 -10.68 -40.15 25.95
C ARG A 334 -10.36 -38.73 25.58
N LEU A 335 -10.26 -37.92 26.63
CA LEU A 335 -9.32 -36.80 26.75
C LEU A 335 -8.27 -36.86 25.65
N SER A 336 -8.30 -35.85 24.79
CA SER A 336 -7.27 -35.48 23.84
C SER A 336 -5.89 -35.56 24.51
N ARG A 337 -5.24 -36.71 24.40
CA ARG A 337 -3.83 -36.87 24.74
C ARG A 337 -3.05 -35.99 23.77
N ARG A 338 -2.50 -34.88 24.27
CA ARG A 338 -1.36 -34.21 23.63
C ARG A 338 -0.34 -35.31 23.33
N ILE A 339 -0.10 -35.59 22.06
CA ILE A 339 0.92 -36.54 21.65
C ILE A 339 2.25 -35.88 22.02
N ASP A 340 2.88 -36.38 23.08
CA ASP A 340 4.21 -35.99 23.53
C ASP A 340 5.21 -36.22 22.38
N ARG A 341 5.80 -35.13 21.88
CA ARG A 341 6.71 -35.12 20.72
C ARG A 341 7.97 -35.94 21.00
N ARG A 342 8.32 -36.16 22.27
CA ARG A 342 9.46 -36.99 22.69
C ARG A 342 9.29 -38.45 22.27
N GLN A 343 8.06 -38.97 22.22
CA GLN A 343 7.78 -40.38 21.87
C GLN A 343 8.07 -40.73 20.41
N ARG A 344 8.26 -39.71 19.57
CA ARG A 344 8.40 -39.82 18.11
C ARG A 344 9.68 -39.15 17.60
N PHE A 345 10.57 -38.74 18.49
CA PHE A 345 11.80 -38.05 18.13
C PHE A 345 12.88 -39.03 17.67
N SER A 346 13.59 -38.71 16.57
CA SER A 346 14.77 -39.43 16.13
C SER A 346 15.67 -38.53 15.28
N LEU A 347 16.98 -38.81 15.26
CA LEU A 347 17.96 -38.07 14.46
C LEU A 347 17.55 -37.98 12.97
N ALA A 348 17.11 -39.10 12.39
CA ALA A 348 16.68 -39.17 11.00
C ALA A 348 15.38 -38.40 10.71
N ARG A 349 14.57 -38.11 11.73
CA ARG A 349 13.36 -37.28 11.59
C ARG A 349 13.70 -35.80 11.74
N LEU A 350 14.61 -35.46 12.65
CA LEU A 350 15.14 -34.10 12.79
C LEU A 350 15.84 -33.65 11.51
N GLN A 351 16.66 -34.50 10.88
CA GLN A 351 17.32 -34.16 9.62
C GLN A 351 16.35 -33.97 8.44
N ARG A 352 15.21 -34.68 8.45
CA ARG A 352 14.18 -34.55 7.39
C ARG A 352 13.33 -33.31 7.55
N ASN A 353 13.01 -32.91 8.78
CA ASN A 353 12.14 -31.78 9.09
C ASN A 353 12.76 -30.89 10.18
N PRO A 354 13.92 -30.26 9.94
CA PRO A 354 14.65 -29.53 10.98
C PRO A 354 13.86 -28.32 11.51
N GLU A 355 13.08 -27.66 10.66
CA GLU A 355 12.25 -26.50 11.03
C GLU A 355 11.23 -26.82 12.14
N GLN A 356 10.74 -28.06 12.22
CA GLN A 356 9.77 -28.46 13.25
C GLN A 356 10.37 -28.55 14.66
N TYR A 357 11.70 -28.59 14.76
CA TYR A 357 12.41 -28.74 16.02
C TYR A 357 13.25 -27.50 16.38
N ARG A 358 13.15 -26.42 15.59
CA ARG A 358 13.89 -25.19 15.80
C ARG A 358 13.57 -24.59 17.17
N ASN A 359 14.60 -24.12 17.86
CA ASN A 359 14.54 -23.53 19.19
C ASN A 359 14.07 -24.48 20.31
N LEU A 360 13.91 -25.79 20.06
CA LEU A 360 13.59 -26.76 21.12
C LEU A 360 14.85 -27.18 21.87
N SER A 361 14.72 -27.38 23.18
CA SER A 361 15.82 -27.88 24.01
C SER A 361 16.12 -29.35 23.71
N MET A 362 17.39 -29.64 23.43
CA MET A 362 17.88 -30.98 23.13
C MET A 362 19.10 -31.31 23.96
N ARG A 363 19.25 -32.60 24.26
CA ARG A 363 20.45 -33.18 24.85
C ARG A 363 21.11 -34.10 23.83
N LEU A 364 22.32 -33.76 23.45
CA LEU A 364 23.17 -34.52 22.54
C LEU A 364 24.22 -35.28 23.34
N LYS A 365 24.32 -36.59 23.16
CA LYS A 365 25.38 -37.44 23.70
C LYS A 365 26.34 -37.80 22.57
N ARG A 366 27.60 -37.41 22.70
CA ARG A 366 28.63 -37.71 21.70
C ARG A 366 29.08 -39.17 21.78
N ALA A 367 29.40 -39.75 20.63
CA ALA A 367 29.94 -41.11 20.53
C ALA A 367 31.31 -41.25 21.23
N SER A 368 32.10 -40.17 21.27
CA SER A 368 33.39 -40.08 21.97
C SER A 368 33.27 -39.94 23.49
N GLY A 369 32.05 -39.87 24.03
CA GLY A 369 31.79 -39.49 25.41
C GLY A 369 31.63 -37.97 25.57
N GLY A 370 30.70 -37.57 26.45
CA GLY A 370 30.35 -36.17 26.74
C GLY A 370 28.93 -35.82 26.28
N THR A 371 28.23 -35.01 27.08
CA THR A 371 26.87 -34.55 26.81
C THR A 371 26.84 -33.04 26.62
N VAL A 372 26.07 -32.57 25.64
CA VAL A 372 25.87 -31.15 25.35
C VAL A 372 24.37 -30.90 25.36
N GLU A 373 23.95 -29.92 26.15
CA GLU A 373 22.56 -29.47 26.23
C GLU A 373 22.46 -28.04 25.70
N GLY A 374 21.46 -27.80 24.89
CA GLY A 374 21.20 -26.49 24.33
C GLY A 374 19.98 -26.50 23.43
N ARG A 375 19.72 -25.38 22.78
CA ARG A 375 18.60 -25.24 21.85
C ARG A 375 19.04 -25.56 20.44
N PHE A 376 18.22 -26.33 19.73
CA PHE A 376 18.49 -26.67 18.34
C PHE A 376 18.32 -25.43 17.44
N VAL A 377 19.33 -25.11 16.65
CA VAL A 377 19.36 -23.92 15.77
C VAL A 377 19.01 -24.28 14.33
N GLY A 378 19.47 -25.44 13.87
CA GLY A 378 19.30 -25.92 12.50
C GLY A 378 20.27 -27.03 12.13
N VAL A 379 20.22 -27.45 10.87
CA VAL A 379 21.18 -28.37 10.25
C VAL A 379 21.95 -27.61 9.17
N ASP A 380 23.27 -27.80 9.11
CA ASP A 380 24.16 -27.23 8.10
C ASP A 380 24.06 -27.99 6.76
N ASP A 381 24.58 -27.42 5.66
CA ASP A 381 24.54 -28.03 4.32
C ASP A 381 25.24 -29.40 4.24
N ASP A 382 26.18 -29.67 5.17
CA ASP A 382 26.88 -30.95 5.31
C ASP A 382 26.15 -31.96 6.21
N GLY A 383 24.95 -31.62 6.68
CA GLY A 383 24.13 -32.45 7.56
C GLY A 383 24.47 -32.32 9.05
N SER A 384 25.38 -31.41 9.43
CA SER A 384 25.78 -31.20 10.83
C SER A 384 24.69 -30.51 11.64
N ILE A 385 24.48 -30.97 12.88
CA ILE A 385 23.45 -30.45 13.78
C ILE A 385 24.02 -29.33 14.63
N ARG A 386 23.37 -28.16 14.57
CA ARG A 386 23.78 -26.96 15.30
C ARG A 386 22.95 -26.78 16.58
N ILE A 387 23.63 -26.71 17.72
CA ILE A 387 23.03 -26.46 19.03
C ILE A 387 23.62 -25.20 19.64
N SER A 388 22.79 -24.27 20.09
CA SER A 388 23.21 -23.08 20.84
C SER A 388 23.08 -23.32 22.34
N GLN A 389 24.14 -22.97 23.08
CA GLN A 389 24.17 -23.01 24.53
C GLN A 389 24.52 -21.63 25.07
N GLN A 390 23.81 -21.19 26.10
CA GLN A 390 24.09 -19.94 26.78
C GLN A 390 25.14 -20.17 27.86
N LEU A 391 26.29 -19.48 27.77
CA LEU A 391 27.38 -19.61 28.74
C LEU A 391 27.16 -18.67 29.92
N GLY A 392 26.59 -19.19 31.01
CA GLY A 392 26.59 -18.55 32.32
C GLY A 392 26.08 -17.10 32.35
N SER A 393 26.25 -16.42 33.48
CA SER A 393 25.73 -15.07 33.77
C SER A 393 26.39 -13.92 32.98
N GLY A 394 27.05 -14.21 31.85
CA GLY A 394 27.88 -13.28 31.09
C GLY A 394 27.43 -13.03 29.64
N GLY A 395 26.15 -13.27 29.30
CA GLY A 395 25.54 -12.83 28.04
C GLY A 395 26.08 -13.47 26.75
N GLY A 396 27.02 -14.41 26.82
CA GLY A 396 27.58 -15.10 25.65
C GLY A 396 26.74 -16.31 25.23
N GLN A 397 26.41 -16.42 23.95
CA GLN A 397 25.91 -17.66 23.34
C GLN A 397 27.03 -18.33 22.54
N ALA A 398 27.29 -19.61 22.80
CA ALA A 398 28.14 -20.43 21.94
C ALA A 398 27.27 -21.34 21.08
N SER A 399 27.62 -21.43 19.80
CA SER A 399 27.00 -22.37 18.86
C SER A 399 27.99 -23.50 18.60
N PHE A 400 27.54 -24.73 18.81
CA PHE A 400 28.29 -25.94 18.53
C PHE A 400 27.67 -26.66 17.33
N SER A 401 28.48 -27.09 16.38
CA SER A 401 28.05 -27.92 15.24
C SER A 401 28.61 -29.33 15.40
N PHE A 402 27.78 -30.35 15.24
CA PHE A 402 28.13 -31.77 15.41
C PHE A 402 27.80 -32.56 14.16
N LYS A 403 28.77 -33.31 13.63
CA LYS A 403 28.52 -34.19 12.49
C LYS A 403 27.65 -35.37 12.92
N PRO A 404 26.75 -35.89 12.05
CA PRO A 404 25.86 -37.00 12.41
C PRO A 404 26.59 -38.25 12.93
N GLN A 405 27.80 -38.50 12.45
CA GLN A 405 28.64 -39.65 12.84
C GLN A 405 29.22 -39.52 14.26
N GLU A 406 29.29 -38.29 14.80
CA GLU A 406 29.81 -38.00 16.13
C GLU A 406 28.71 -38.08 17.20
N ILE A 407 27.45 -38.24 16.79
CA ILE A 407 26.27 -38.26 17.65
C ILE A 407 25.94 -39.70 18.00
N GLY A 408 26.16 -40.07 19.26
CA GLY A 408 25.78 -41.39 19.78
C GLY A 408 24.29 -41.47 20.12
N ASN A 409 23.74 -40.40 20.69
CA ASN A 409 22.30 -40.30 20.96
C ASN A 409 21.84 -38.83 21.00
N LEU A 410 20.60 -38.58 20.60
CA LEU A 410 19.97 -37.26 20.66
C LEU A 410 18.59 -37.40 21.31
N GLU A 411 18.34 -36.61 22.35
CA GLU A 411 17.11 -36.63 23.13
C GLU A 411 16.45 -35.24 23.11
N LEU A 412 15.13 -35.19 22.87
CA LEU A 412 14.34 -33.97 22.97
C LEU A 412 13.90 -33.76 24.42
N LEU A 413 14.19 -32.59 24.99
CA LEU A 413 13.91 -32.27 26.39
C LEU A 413 12.57 -31.54 26.58
N GLU A 414 11.88 -31.15 25.51
CA GLU A 414 10.58 -30.45 25.55
C GLU A 414 9.47 -31.36 24.98
N PRO A 415 8.25 -31.34 25.56
CA PRO A 415 7.14 -32.22 25.17
C PRO A 415 6.42 -31.83 23.87
#